data_AF-A0AA44TD47-F1
#
_entry.id   AF-A0AA44TD47-F1
#
_cell.length_a   1.000
_cell.length_b   1.000
_cell.length_c   1.000
_cell.angle_alpha   90.00
_cell.angle_beta   90.00
_cell.angle_gamma   90.00
#
_symmetry.space_group_name_H-M   'P 1'
#
loop_
_entity.id
_entity.type
_entity.pdbx_description
1 polymer ?
#
loop_
_entity_poly.entity_id
_entity_poly.type
_entity_poly.pdbx_seq_one_letter_code
_entity_poly.pdbx_strand_id
1 'polypeptide(L)'
;MYKKVIASMLATGLLCGIAVFPAAAATPNEVALHHHKILSEDQIQSLEKQGYNKHEIWKAAHIAKISKKDINDVLSYYKQNKSWEETAKHFGVDPKKMHKHHMSKEMKEALLQKIAEMQKSTPEQMKKTMEDNHLHLHHLAVLTIISQKSNTPFNDVLQMKKDGMHVKQIAEKLNVKREDIKAEMMKLIQSVKQKKTS
;
A
#
# COMPACT_ATOMS: atom_id res chain seq x y z
N MET A 1 -3.87 57.83 72.64
CA MET A 1 -2.51 58.20 73.11
C MET A 1 -1.50 57.86 72.02
N TYR A 2 -0.82 58.87 71.48
CA TYR A 2 0.23 58.75 70.48
C TYR A 2 1.60 58.53 71.14
N LYS A 3 2.39 57.55 70.66
CA LYS A 3 3.87 57.52 70.69
C LYS A 3 4.34 56.78 69.42
N LYS A 4 4.77 57.51 68.38
CA LYS A 4 6.15 57.90 67.99
C LYS A 4 7.09 56.71 67.70
N VAL A 5 7.34 56.42 66.41
CA VAL A 5 8.59 56.56 65.59
C VAL A 5 9.72 55.63 66.09
N ILE A 6 10.38 54.75 65.30
CA ILE A 6 11.42 55.03 64.28
C ILE A 6 11.73 53.78 63.42
N ALA A 7 11.81 54.04 62.11
CA ALA A 7 12.60 53.47 61.00
C ALA A 7 13.58 52.30 61.25
N SER A 8 13.69 51.39 60.26
CA SER A 8 14.86 51.27 59.38
C SER A 8 14.85 50.01 58.51
N MET A 9 15.35 50.17 57.27
CA MET A 9 15.98 49.17 56.39
C MET A 9 15.11 48.16 55.60
N LEU A 10 14.78 48.60 54.39
CA LEU A 10 15.02 47.91 53.10
C LEU A 10 15.60 46.48 53.15
N ALA A 11 14.85 45.54 52.57
CA ALA A 11 15.40 44.53 51.67
C ALA A 11 14.32 44.06 50.70
N THR A 12 14.45 44.50 49.46
CA THR A 12 13.75 44.03 48.27
C THR A 12 13.90 42.52 48.08
N GLY A 13 12.78 41.81 47.97
CA GLY A 13 12.70 40.41 47.58
C GLY A 13 11.54 40.20 46.62
N LEU A 14 11.76 40.61 45.37
CA LEU A 14 10.90 40.35 44.22
C LEU A 14 10.86 38.84 43.95
N LEU A 15 9.67 38.23 43.94
CA LEU A 15 9.41 36.97 43.23
C LEU A 15 7.92 36.89 42.90
N CYS A 16 7.53 37.63 41.85
CA CYS A 16 6.31 37.34 41.11
C CYS A 16 6.48 35.99 40.42
N GLY A 17 5.86 34.95 40.98
CA GLY A 17 5.69 33.67 40.31
C GLY A 17 4.73 33.82 39.14
N ILE A 18 5.27 34.16 37.96
CA ILE A 18 4.56 33.94 36.69
C ILE A 18 4.78 32.47 36.35
N ALA A 19 3.77 31.64 36.57
CA ALA A 19 3.74 30.29 36.03
C ALA A 19 3.59 30.39 34.51
N VAL A 20 4.71 30.44 33.80
CA VAL A 20 4.73 30.22 32.35
C VAL A 20 4.55 28.72 32.14
N PHE A 21 3.34 28.31 31.75
CA PHE A 21 3.14 26.99 31.18
C PHE A 21 4.01 26.88 29.92
N PRO A 22 4.87 25.86 29.79
CA PRO A 22 5.46 25.59 28.50
C PRO A 22 4.32 25.14 27.59
N ALA A 23 4.03 25.91 26.55
CA ALA A 23 3.32 25.39 25.40
C ALA A 23 4.18 24.24 24.86
N ALA A 24 3.77 23.00 25.16
CA ALA A 24 4.31 21.83 24.51
C ALA A 24 3.96 21.95 23.02
N ALA A 25 4.88 22.53 22.26
CA ALA A 25 4.89 22.41 20.82
C ALA A 25 4.96 20.91 20.52
N ALA A 26 3.82 20.34 20.10
CA ALA A 26 3.78 19.00 19.55
C ALA A 26 4.64 19.02 18.29
N THR A 27 5.90 18.64 18.45
CA THR A 27 6.80 18.32 17.34
C THR A 27 6.10 17.25 16.49
N PRO A 28 5.98 17.41 15.17
CA PRO A 28 5.52 16.32 14.33
C PRO A 28 6.47 15.17 14.55
N ASN A 29 5.97 14.07 15.11
CA ASN A 29 6.70 12.82 15.18
C ASN A 29 7.08 12.45 13.74
N GLU A 30 8.35 12.61 13.42
CA GLU A 30 8.98 12.08 12.22
C GLU A 30 9.04 10.56 12.40
N VAL A 31 7.90 9.90 12.18
CA VAL A 31 7.78 8.44 12.24
C VAL A 31 8.47 7.89 11.00
N ALA A 32 9.53 7.14 11.25
CA ALA A 32 10.34 6.43 10.27
C ALA A 32 9.51 5.79 9.14
N LEU A 33 9.91 6.10 7.90
CA LEU A 33 9.38 5.56 6.65
C LEU A 33 9.39 4.02 6.64
N HIS A 34 8.23 3.39 6.88
CA HIS A 34 7.96 2.04 6.39
C HIS A 34 7.32 2.12 5.00
N HIS A 35 8.08 1.76 3.97
CA HIS A 35 7.83 1.97 2.54
C HIS A 35 6.55 1.36 1.92
N HIS A 36 5.56 0.88 2.69
CA HIS A 36 4.31 0.33 2.15
C HIS A 36 3.01 0.74 2.86
N LYS A 37 3.05 1.58 3.91
CA LYS A 37 1.83 2.09 4.55
C LYS A 37 1.69 3.58 4.34
N ILE A 38 0.61 3.98 3.68
CA ILE A 38 0.24 5.39 3.51
C ILE A 38 -0.29 5.96 4.83
N LEU A 39 -0.80 5.09 5.73
CA LEU A 39 -1.37 5.43 7.04
C LEU A 39 -0.94 4.39 8.09
N SER A 40 -0.86 4.82 9.35
CA SER A 40 -0.73 3.92 10.51
C SER A 40 -2.07 3.22 10.85
N GLU A 41 -2.01 2.10 11.57
CA GLU A 41 -3.18 1.38 12.08
C GLU A 41 -4.11 2.27 12.91
N ASP A 42 -3.53 3.09 13.80
CA ASP A 42 -4.30 3.96 14.68
C ASP A 42 -5.07 5.02 13.89
N GLN A 43 -4.46 5.56 12.83
CA GLN A 43 -5.14 6.48 11.91
C GLN A 43 -6.29 5.80 11.16
N ILE A 44 -6.09 4.56 10.71
CA ILE A 44 -7.15 3.80 10.04
C ILE A 44 -8.32 3.56 11.02
N GLN A 45 -8.04 3.10 12.24
CA GLN A 45 -9.07 2.86 13.24
C GLN A 45 -9.82 4.14 13.63
N SER A 46 -9.13 5.27 13.74
CA SER A 46 -9.74 6.56 14.02
C SER A 46 -10.72 6.97 12.91
N LEU A 47 -10.33 6.80 11.64
CA LEU A 47 -11.20 7.09 10.49
C LEU A 47 -12.38 6.10 10.40
N GLU A 48 -12.18 4.83 10.74
CA GLU A 48 -13.27 3.84 10.82
C GLU A 48 -14.31 4.24 11.88
N LYS A 49 -13.88 4.71 13.06
CA LYS A 49 -14.78 5.25 14.10
C LYS A 49 -15.57 6.47 13.65
N GLN A 50 -15.07 7.22 12.65
CA GLN A 50 -15.77 8.36 12.03
C GLN A 50 -16.76 7.92 10.91
N GLY A 51 -16.94 6.61 10.73
CA GLY A 51 -17.90 6.03 9.80
C GLY A 51 -17.37 5.84 8.37
N TYR A 52 -16.06 5.95 8.15
CA TYR A 52 -15.46 5.64 6.86
C TYR A 52 -15.12 4.15 6.76
N ASN A 53 -15.37 3.54 5.61
CA ASN A 53 -14.91 2.16 5.39
C ASN A 53 -13.46 2.14 4.88
N LYS A 54 -12.79 0.99 5.04
CA LYS A 54 -11.39 0.81 4.62
C LYS A 54 -11.15 1.22 3.17
N HIS A 55 -12.07 0.89 2.26
CA HIS A 55 -11.89 1.21 0.84
C HIS A 55 -11.93 2.71 0.56
N GLU A 56 -12.78 3.47 1.25
CA GLU A 56 -12.81 4.94 1.20
C GLU A 56 -11.52 5.53 1.77
N ILE A 57 -11.08 5.03 2.93
CA ILE A 57 -9.83 5.45 3.59
C ILE A 57 -8.63 5.25 2.65
N TRP A 58 -8.53 4.07 2.02
CA TRP A 58 -7.43 3.78 1.07
C TRP A 58 -7.44 4.69 -0.16
N LYS A 59 -8.61 4.97 -0.74
CA LYS A 59 -8.71 5.88 -1.88
C LYS A 59 -8.35 7.31 -1.49
N ALA A 60 -8.87 7.80 -0.36
CA ALA A 60 -8.56 9.13 0.13
C ALA A 60 -7.07 9.27 0.46
N ALA A 61 -6.48 8.27 1.12
CA ALA A 61 -5.05 8.23 1.41
C ALA A 61 -4.20 8.30 0.13
N HIS A 62 -4.62 7.62 -0.94
CA HIS A 62 -3.91 7.66 -2.22
C HIS A 62 -3.98 9.04 -2.87
N ILE A 63 -5.16 9.68 -2.90
CA ILE A 63 -5.33 11.05 -3.40
C ILE A 63 -4.47 12.02 -2.58
N ALA A 64 -4.62 11.99 -1.24
CA ALA A 64 -3.88 12.82 -0.29
C ALA A 64 -2.37 12.73 -0.49
N LYS A 65 -1.85 11.51 -0.68
CA LYS A 65 -0.43 11.28 -0.96
C LYS A 65 0.04 11.91 -2.27
N ILE A 66 -0.74 11.80 -3.34
CA ILE A 66 -0.37 12.36 -4.66
C ILE A 66 -0.48 13.89 -4.64
N SER A 67 -1.57 14.41 -4.07
CA SER A 67 -1.85 15.85 -4.02
C SER A 67 -1.10 16.59 -2.92
N LYS A 68 -0.43 15.86 -2.00
CA LYS A 68 0.19 16.39 -0.78
C LYS A 68 -0.80 17.18 0.08
N LYS A 69 -2.03 16.68 0.20
CA LYS A 69 -3.11 17.26 1.00
C LYS A 69 -3.44 16.38 2.20
N ASP A 70 -4.19 16.93 3.16
CA ASP A 70 -4.64 16.16 4.31
C ASP A 70 -5.71 15.14 3.90
N ILE A 71 -5.68 13.95 4.50
CA ILE A 71 -6.67 12.90 4.20
C ILE A 71 -8.08 13.28 4.64
N ASN A 72 -8.23 14.04 5.72
CA ASN A 72 -9.54 14.49 6.21
C ASN A 72 -10.17 15.48 5.23
N ASP A 73 -9.38 16.34 4.58
CA ASP A 73 -9.88 17.23 3.53
C ASP A 73 -10.44 16.41 2.35
N VAL A 74 -9.71 15.38 1.94
CA VAL A 74 -10.13 14.49 0.84
C VAL A 74 -11.41 13.73 1.20
N LEU A 75 -11.48 13.16 2.40
CA LEU A 75 -12.65 12.43 2.89
C LEU A 75 -13.88 13.34 3.08
N SER A 76 -13.67 14.58 3.49
CA SER A 76 -14.73 15.58 3.65
C SER A 76 -15.31 15.98 2.30
N TYR A 77 -14.45 16.28 1.32
CA TYR A 77 -14.89 16.56 -0.05
C TYR A 77 -15.63 15.38 -0.68
N TYR A 78 -15.11 14.16 -0.49
CA TYR A 78 -15.77 12.94 -0.96
C TYR A 78 -17.17 12.75 -0.34
N LYS A 79 -17.34 13.06 0.96
CA LYS A 79 -18.65 12.95 1.61
C LYS A 79 -19.69 13.87 0.97
N GLN A 80 -19.29 15.05 0.48
CA GLN A 80 -20.18 16.01 -0.18
C GLN A 80 -20.51 15.61 -1.62
N ASN A 81 -19.51 15.18 -2.39
CA ASN A 81 -19.67 14.96 -3.85
C ASN A 81 -19.98 13.50 -4.22
N LYS A 82 -19.68 12.54 -3.33
CA LYS A 82 -19.87 11.08 -3.52
C LYS A 82 -19.20 10.48 -4.76
N SER A 83 -18.36 11.22 -5.46
CA SER A 83 -17.60 10.76 -6.63
C SER A 83 -16.10 10.81 -6.38
N TRP A 84 -15.43 9.66 -6.51
CA TRP A 84 -13.97 9.59 -6.40
C TRP A 84 -13.25 10.24 -7.59
N GLU A 85 -13.88 10.25 -8.77
CA GLU A 85 -13.31 10.90 -9.94
C GLU A 85 -13.28 12.41 -9.76
N GLU A 86 -14.38 13.00 -9.30
CA GLU A 86 -14.46 14.43 -9.02
C GLU A 86 -13.59 14.83 -7.84
N THR A 87 -13.55 14.00 -6.78
CA THR A 87 -12.64 14.19 -5.65
C THR A 87 -11.19 14.23 -6.13
N ALA A 88 -10.76 13.29 -6.98
CA ALA A 88 -9.41 13.29 -7.53
C ALA A 88 -9.13 14.56 -8.35
N LYS A 89 -10.04 14.93 -9.27
CA LYS A 89 -9.92 16.16 -10.08
C LYS A 89 -9.82 17.42 -9.21
N HIS A 90 -10.64 17.54 -8.17
CA HIS A 90 -10.64 18.66 -7.24
C HIS A 90 -9.27 18.86 -6.58
N PHE A 91 -8.60 17.76 -6.20
CA PHE A 91 -7.27 17.80 -5.61
C PHE A 91 -6.13 17.75 -6.64
N GLY A 92 -6.41 17.97 -7.93
CA GLY A 92 -5.41 17.98 -8.99
C GLY A 92 -4.79 16.61 -9.30
N VAL A 93 -5.45 15.52 -8.90
CA VAL A 93 -5.03 14.14 -9.17
C VAL A 93 -5.74 13.64 -10.41
N ASP A 94 -4.97 13.18 -11.40
CA ASP A 94 -5.52 12.49 -12.58
C ASP A 94 -6.26 11.22 -12.14
N PRO A 95 -7.58 11.09 -12.37
CA PRO A 95 -8.35 9.90 -12.01
C PRO A 95 -7.78 8.60 -12.60
N LYS A 96 -7.07 8.67 -13.73
CA LYS A 96 -6.38 7.50 -14.32
C LYS A 96 -5.33 6.91 -13.37
N LYS A 97 -4.74 7.70 -12.48
CA LYS A 97 -3.79 7.24 -11.45
C LYS A 97 -4.49 6.58 -10.25
N MET A 98 -5.81 6.74 -10.13
CA MET A 98 -6.63 6.15 -9.05
C MET A 98 -7.15 4.75 -9.40
N HIS A 99 -7.22 4.40 -10.68
CA HIS A 99 -7.62 3.07 -11.10
C HIS A 99 -6.49 2.08 -10.81
N LYS A 100 -6.83 0.93 -10.20
CA LYS A 100 -5.92 -0.22 -10.17
C LYS A 100 -5.53 -0.53 -11.61
N HIS A 101 -4.24 -0.64 -11.90
CA HIS A 101 -3.76 -1.11 -13.19
C HIS A 101 -4.19 -2.56 -13.41
N HIS A 102 -5.44 -2.75 -13.83
CA HIS A 102 -5.88 -4.01 -14.37
C HIS A 102 -5.23 -4.15 -15.74
N MET A 103 -4.49 -5.24 -15.94
CA MET A 103 -4.02 -5.59 -17.27
C MET A 103 -5.22 -5.64 -18.22
N SER A 104 -5.09 -5.05 -19.42
CA SER A 104 -6.11 -5.14 -20.46
C SER A 104 -6.37 -6.60 -20.85
N LYS A 105 -7.48 -6.88 -21.51
CA LYS A 105 -7.82 -8.25 -21.94
C LYS A 105 -6.71 -8.83 -22.81
N GLU A 106 -6.23 -8.05 -23.78
CA GLU A 106 -5.17 -8.45 -24.71
C GLU A 106 -3.85 -8.69 -23.97
N MET A 107 -3.54 -7.87 -22.95
CA MET A 107 -2.36 -8.06 -22.12
C MET A 107 -2.43 -9.36 -21.31
N LYS A 108 -3.62 -9.71 -20.78
CA LYS A 108 -3.83 -10.96 -20.06
C LYS A 108 -3.66 -12.17 -20.98
N GLU A 109 -4.23 -12.10 -22.19
CA GLU A 109 -4.10 -13.17 -23.19
C GLU A 109 -2.64 -13.36 -23.63
N ALA A 110 -1.92 -12.26 -23.89
CA ALA A 110 -0.52 -12.34 -24.28
C ALA A 110 0.39 -12.82 -23.13
N LEU A 111 0.08 -12.47 -21.88
CA LEU A 111 0.76 -13.03 -20.70
C LEU A 111 0.49 -14.53 -20.57
N LEU A 112 -0.77 -14.97 -20.74
CA LEU A 112 -1.13 -16.38 -20.72
C LEU A 112 -0.41 -17.18 -21.82
N GLN A 113 -0.36 -16.63 -23.04
CA GLN A 113 0.38 -17.20 -24.16
C GLN A 113 1.86 -17.38 -23.80
N LYS A 114 2.48 -16.35 -23.19
CA LYS A 114 3.89 -16.42 -22.80
C LYS A 114 4.14 -17.49 -21.74
N ILE A 115 3.24 -17.63 -20.76
CA ILE A 115 3.31 -18.69 -19.75
C ILE A 115 3.18 -20.06 -20.39
N ALA A 116 2.25 -20.23 -21.34
CA ALA A 116 2.07 -21.48 -22.07
C ALA A 116 3.35 -21.87 -22.84
N GLU A 117 4.00 -20.93 -23.53
CA GLU A 117 5.30 -21.14 -24.18
C GLU A 117 6.38 -21.60 -23.19
N MET A 118 6.47 -20.96 -22.01
CA MET A 118 7.43 -21.32 -20.97
C MET A 118 7.20 -22.74 -20.43
N GLN A 119 5.95 -23.18 -20.39
CA GLN A 119 5.55 -24.53 -19.95
C GLN A 119 5.47 -25.54 -21.10
N LYS A 120 5.86 -25.16 -22.32
CA LYS A 120 5.75 -25.99 -23.54
C LYS A 120 4.33 -26.57 -23.71
N SER A 121 3.32 -25.73 -23.49
CA SER A 121 1.90 -26.07 -23.44
C SER A 121 1.08 -25.04 -24.24
N THR A 122 -0.25 -25.17 -24.29
CA THR A 122 -1.15 -24.22 -24.96
C THR A 122 -1.86 -23.29 -23.97
N PRO A 123 -2.33 -22.10 -24.40
CA PRO A 123 -3.15 -21.22 -23.56
C PRO A 123 -4.39 -21.92 -22.99
N GLU A 124 -5.01 -22.83 -23.75
CA GLU A 124 -6.19 -23.59 -23.34
C GLU A 124 -5.85 -24.56 -22.20
N GLN A 125 -4.73 -25.27 -22.30
CA GLN A 125 -4.23 -26.14 -21.24
C GLN A 125 -3.89 -25.32 -19.97
N MET A 126 -3.33 -24.12 -20.13
CA MET A 126 -3.07 -23.22 -19.01
C MET A 126 -4.36 -22.65 -18.38
N LYS A 127 -5.41 -22.37 -19.18
CA LYS A 127 -6.74 -22.02 -18.66
C LYS A 127 -7.32 -23.15 -17.83
N LYS A 128 -7.31 -24.37 -18.37
CA LYS A 128 -7.75 -25.56 -17.64
C LYS A 128 -6.95 -25.77 -16.35
N THR A 129 -5.62 -25.57 -16.40
CA THR A 129 -4.78 -25.62 -15.20
C THR A 129 -5.21 -24.59 -14.16
N MET A 130 -5.56 -23.37 -14.58
CA MET A 130 -6.09 -22.36 -13.66
C MET A 130 -7.43 -22.77 -13.05
N GLU A 131 -8.33 -23.35 -13.85
CA GLU A 131 -9.63 -23.85 -13.39
C GLU A 131 -9.47 -25.00 -12.38
N ASP A 132 -8.73 -26.06 -12.76
CA ASP A 132 -8.51 -27.27 -11.97
C ASP A 132 -7.80 -26.99 -10.62
N ASN A 133 -7.09 -25.87 -10.51
CA ASN A 133 -6.32 -25.48 -9.32
C ASN A 133 -6.85 -24.22 -8.64
N HIS A 134 -7.99 -23.68 -9.07
CA HIS A 134 -8.57 -22.43 -8.57
C HIS A 134 -7.57 -21.24 -8.55
N LEU A 135 -6.79 -21.11 -9.62
CA LEU A 135 -5.78 -20.07 -9.78
C LEU A 135 -6.30 -18.90 -10.63
N HIS A 136 -5.79 -17.72 -10.33
CA HIS A 136 -5.86 -16.59 -11.25
C HIS A 136 -4.54 -16.46 -12.01
N LEU A 137 -4.55 -15.77 -13.15
CA LEU A 137 -3.39 -15.60 -14.04
C LEU A 137 -2.13 -15.12 -13.31
N HIS A 138 -2.27 -14.21 -12.33
CA HIS A 138 -1.14 -13.76 -11.51
C HIS A 138 -0.52 -14.91 -10.69
N HIS A 139 -1.33 -15.77 -10.08
CA HIS A 139 -0.83 -16.94 -9.34
C HIS A 139 -0.16 -17.95 -10.26
N LEU A 140 -0.76 -18.22 -11.44
CA LEU A 140 -0.15 -19.08 -12.45
C LEU A 140 1.25 -18.57 -12.86
N ALA A 141 1.36 -17.26 -13.11
CA ALA A 141 2.63 -16.62 -13.44
C ALA A 141 3.66 -16.73 -12.31
N VAL A 142 3.26 -16.47 -11.06
CA VAL A 142 4.14 -16.60 -9.90
C VAL A 142 4.61 -18.04 -9.70
N LEU A 143 3.72 -19.04 -9.80
CA LEU A 143 4.09 -20.45 -9.68
C LEU A 143 5.01 -20.90 -10.82
N THR A 144 4.81 -20.39 -12.03
CA THR A 144 5.72 -20.62 -13.17
C THR A 144 7.11 -20.06 -12.88
N ILE A 145 7.20 -18.84 -12.36
CA ILE A 145 8.48 -18.22 -11.97
C ILE A 145 9.15 -19.03 -10.85
N ILE A 146 8.40 -19.44 -9.83
CA ILE A 146 8.93 -20.27 -8.73
C ILE A 146 9.52 -21.57 -9.28
N SER A 147 8.77 -22.28 -10.16
CA SER A 147 9.24 -23.50 -10.82
C SER A 147 10.58 -23.29 -11.55
N GLN A 148 10.68 -22.24 -12.36
CA GLN A 148 11.91 -21.93 -13.09
C GLN A 148 13.08 -21.58 -12.16
N LYS A 149 12.85 -20.72 -11.16
CA LYS A 149 13.91 -20.24 -10.26
C LYS A 149 14.42 -21.33 -9.31
N SER A 150 13.56 -22.27 -8.93
CA SER A 150 13.91 -23.40 -8.07
C SER A 150 14.37 -24.63 -8.85
N ASN A 151 14.33 -24.59 -10.18
CA ASN A 151 14.52 -25.77 -11.04
C ASN A 151 13.62 -26.97 -10.63
N THR A 152 12.44 -26.68 -10.10
CA THR A 152 11.45 -27.69 -9.69
C THR A 152 10.40 -27.81 -10.80
N PRO A 153 10.02 -29.03 -11.24
CA PRO A 153 8.98 -29.21 -12.24
C PRO A 153 7.68 -28.46 -11.89
N PHE A 154 7.07 -27.81 -12.88
CA PHE A 154 5.88 -26.99 -12.63
C PHE A 154 4.71 -27.79 -12.05
N ASN A 155 4.57 -29.07 -12.45
CA ASN A 155 3.56 -29.96 -11.88
C ASN A 155 3.78 -30.24 -10.39
N ASP A 156 5.02 -30.33 -9.92
CA ASP A 156 5.32 -30.53 -8.49
C ASP A 156 4.99 -29.27 -7.70
N VAL A 157 5.28 -28.09 -8.27
CA VAL A 157 4.89 -26.79 -7.71
C VAL A 157 3.35 -26.66 -7.62
N LEU A 158 2.62 -27.12 -8.65
CA LEU A 158 1.16 -27.19 -8.61
C LEU A 158 0.65 -28.19 -7.57
N GLN A 159 1.30 -29.34 -7.43
CA GLN A 159 0.94 -30.32 -6.41
C GLN A 159 1.06 -29.73 -5.00
N MET A 160 2.15 -29.02 -4.70
CA MET A 160 2.28 -28.31 -3.41
C MET A 160 1.13 -27.32 -3.16
N LYS A 161 0.63 -26.65 -4.21
CA LYS A 161 -0.52 -25.76 -4.12
C LYS A 161 -1.83 -26.51 -3.85
N LYS A 162 -2.02 -27.69 -4.47
CA LYS A 162 -3.15 -28.61 -4.25
C LYS A 162 -3.13 -29.20 -2.83
N ASP A 163 -1.95 -29.48 -2.31
CA ASP A 163 -1.73 -29.96 -0.93
C ASP A 163 -1.99 -28.87 0.14
N GLY A 164 -2.55 -27.73 -0.26
CA GLY A 164 -2.97 -26.66 0.63
C GLY A 164 -1.91 -25.58 0.88
N MET A 165 -0.68 -25.72 0.38
CA MET A 165 0.34 -24.68 0.60
C MET A 165 -0.05 -23.36 -0.09
N HIS A 166 0.19 -22.25 0.60
CA HIS A 166 0.12 -20.92 0.00
C HIS A 166 1.36 -20.66 -0.87
N VAL A 167 1.20 -19.86 -1.93
CA VAL A 167 2.28 -19.52 -2.88
C VAL A 167 3.54 -19.00 -2.17
N LYS A 168 3.38 -18.21 -1.10
CA LYS A 168 4.49 -17.73 -0.28
C LYS A 168 5.26 -18.88 0.39
N GLN A 169 4.54 -19.84 0.99
CA GLN A 169 5.14 -21.01 1.62
C GLN A 169 5.84 -21.90 0.58
N ILE A 170 5.29 -22.02 -0.62
CA ILE A 170 5.92 -22.76 -1.73
C ILE A 170 7.26 -22.09 -2.12
N ALA A 171 7.26 -20.76 -2.29
CA ALA A 171 8.48 -20.02 -2.59
C ALA A 171 9.53 -20.19 -1.49
N GLU A 172 9.14 -20.06 -0.21
CA GLU A 172 10.02 -20.26 0.95
C GLU A 172 10.59 -21.69 1.00
N LYS A 173 9.73 -22.71 0.85
CA LYS A 173 10.14 -24.12 0.82
C LYS A 173 11.14 -24.42 -0.29
N LEU A 174 10.98 -23.77 -1.44
CA LEU A 174 11.85 -23.93 -2.61
C LEU A 174 12.99 -22.91 -2.67
N ASN A 175 13.23 -22.16 -1.57
CA ASN A 175 14.28 -21.16 -1.44
C ASN A 175 14.29 -20.08 -2.55
N VAL A 176 13.10 -19.71 -3.04
CA VAL A 176 12.92 -18.65 -4.04
C VAL A 176 12.56 -17.34 -3.34
N LYS A 177 13.45 -16.34 -3.45
CA LYS A 177 13.26 -15.04 -2.80
C LYS A 177 12.15 -14.23 -3.47
N ARG A 178 11.43 -13.44 -2.68
CA ARG A 178 10.34 -12.57 -3.15
C ARG A 178 10.83 -11.55 -4.18
N GLU A 179 12.03 -11.05 -4.00
CA GLU A 179 12.68 -10.05 -4.85
C GLU A 179 12.95 -10.62 -6.24
N ASP A 180 13.40 -11.87 -6.31
CA ASP A 180 13.63 -12.59 -7.57
C ASP A 180 12.30 -12.83 -8.30
N ILE A 181 11.26 -13.24 -7.58
CA ILE A 181 9.91 -13.40 -8.15
C ILE A 181 9.42 -12.08 -8.75
N LYS A 182 9.59 -10.98 -8.01
CA LYS A 182 9.20 -9.65 -8.47
C LYS A 182 9.98 -9.23 -9.72
N ALA A 183 11.30 -9.46 -9.73
CA ALA A 183 12.16 -9.13 -10.86
C ALA A 183 11.75 -9.91 -12.12
N GLU A 184 11.55 -11.22 -12.01
CA GLU A 184 11.12 -12.05 -13.14
C GLU A 184 9.70 -11.71 -13.61
N MET A 185 8.78 -11.38 -12.69
CA MET A 185 7.44 -10.90 -13.07
C MET A 185 7.52 -9.59 -13.87
N MET A 186 8.38 -8.65 -13.47
CA MET A 186 8.56 -7.40 -14.20
C MET A 186 9.12 -7.65 -15.61
N LYS A 187 10.12 -8.53 -15.74
CA LYS A 187 10.66 -8.95 -17.05
C LYS A 187 9.58 -9.60 -17.92
N LEU A 188 8.79 -10.50 -17.35
CA LEU A 188 7.71 -11.20 -18.05
C LEU A 188 6.67 -10.20 -18.59
N ILE A 189 6.20 -9.29 -17.74
CA ILE A 189 5.26 -8.23 -18.14
C ILE A 189 5.86 -7.30 -19.20
N GLN A 190 7.14 -6.94 -19.08
CA GLN A 190 7.82 -6.10 -20.06
C GLN A 190 7.95 -6.79 -21.42
N SER A 191 8.27 -8.08 -21.45
CA SER A 191 8.38 -8.85 -22.70
C SER A 191 7.06 -8.88 -23.47
N VAL A 192 5.93 -8.96 -22.76
CA VAL A 192 4.60 -8.92 -23.36
C VAL A 192 4.27 -7.52 -23.90
N LYS A 193 4.69 -6.44 -23.20
CA LYS A 193 4.50 -5.06 -23.67
C LYS A 193 5.29 -4.74 -24.94
N GLN A 194 6.53 -5.21 -25.05
CA GLN A 194 7.41 -4.94 -26.19
C GLN A 194 6.94 -5.65 -27.47
N LYS A 195 6.33 -6.84 -27.35
CA LYS A 195 5.73 -7.56 -28.49
C LYS A 195 4.53 -6.82 -29.13
N LYS A 196 3.99 -5.78 -28.49
CA LYS A 196 2.94 -4.91 -29.05
C LYS A 196 3.47 -3.80 -29.97
N THR A 197 4.76 -3.49 -29.91
CA THR A 197 5.39 -2.35 -30.61
C THR A 197 6.27 -2.77 -31.79
N SER A 198 6.28 -4.06 -32.14
CA SER A 198 6.96 -4.64 -33.29
C SER A 198 5.94 -5.34 -34.17
#